data_AF-A0A2V9QQG0-F1
#
_entry.id   AF-A0A2V9QQG0-F1
#
_cell.length_a   1.000
_cell.length_b   1.000
_cell.length_c   1.000
_cell.angle_alpha   90.00
_cell.angle_beta   90.00
_cell.angle_gamma   90.00
#
_symmetry.space_group_name_H-M   'P 1'
#
loop_
_entity.id
_entity.type
_entity.pdbx_description
1 polymer ?
#
loop_
_entity_poly.entity_id
_entity_poly.type
_entity_poly.pdbx_seq_one_letter_code
_entity_poly.pdbx_strand_id
1 'polypeptide(L)'
;MECGELFDSENKQEDRHWVGGYLDLVGANAVGLFYLAMRRGLDYLYDHPNVDRSRIGMTGLSGGGWQTITLSSLDERVQVAVPVAGYASLVSEIERPSDTGDIEQIPTDFFIDLDNSHLTAIRAPRPTLLIYNAEDNCCFRALLVKPYIFDQVQPFFSLYGSSDSFQWHENRDPGSHNYQLDNRLQAYRFFVKHFHLPQSTTKYLRMQKSRVTTNWWWACQETTSLL
;
A
#
# COMPACT_ATOMS: atom_id res chain seq x y z
N MET A 1 -14.34 -4.59 -5.41
CA MET A 1 -13.35 -4.05 -4.46
C MET A 1 -13.17 -2.62 -4.89
N GLU A 2 -13.41 -1.64 -4.04
CA GLU A 2 -13.50 -0.23 -4.46
C GLU A 2 -12.35 0.58 -3.86
N CYS A 3 -11.74 1.41 -4.70
CA CYS A 3 -10.50 2.12 -4.45
C CYS A 3 -10.69 3.46 -3.70
N GLY A 4 -11.65 3.51 -2.77
CA GLY A 4 -11.92 4.70 -1.95
C GLY A 4 -12.92 5.70 -2.54
N GLU A 5 -13.90 5.21 -3.31
CA GLU A 5 -15.00 6.04 -3.80
C GLU A 5 -15.87 6.58 -2.65
N LEU A 6 -16.18 7.88 -2.68
CA LEU A 6 -17.17 8.49 -1.80
C LEU A 6 -18.55 8.19 -2.38
N PHE A 7 -19.28 7.26 -1.78
CA PHE A 7 -20.65 6.96 -2.20
C PHE A 7 -21.56 8.18 -2.00
N ASP A 8 -22.15 8.66 -3.08
CA ASP A 8 -23.52 9.16 -3.03
C ASP A 8 -24.46 7.95 -3.08
N SER A 9 -25.53 8.01 -2.29
CA SER A 9 -26.67 7.09 -2.25
C SER A 9 -27.28 6.76 -3.62
N GLU A 10 -26.95 7.54 -4.66
CA GLU A 10 -27.45 7.37 -6.03
C GLU A 10 -26.57 6.48 -6.92
N ASN A 11 -25.36 6.08 -6.50
CA ASN A 11 -24.41 5.19 -7.22
C ASN A 11 -24.48 5.35 -8.75
N LYS A 12 -24.31 6.58 -9.22
CA LYS A 12 -24.41 6.87 -10.65
C LYS A 12 -23.22 6.24 -11.35
N GLN A 13 -23.49 5.56 -12.46
CA GLN A 13 -22.49 4.86 -13.27
C GLN A 13 -21.31 5.78 -13.67
N GLU A 14 -21.58 7.08 -13.76
CA GLU A 14 -20.65 8.15 -14.13
C GLU A 14 -19.67 8.59 -13.01
N ASP A 15 -19.88 8.19 -11.76
CA ASP A 15 -19.01 8.53 -10.62
C ASP A 15 -17.97 7.43 -10.31
N ARG A 16 -17.99 6.32 -11.06
CA ARG A 16 -17.08 5.19 -10.87
C ARG A 16 -15.68 5.51 -11.39
N HIS A 17 -14.65 5.09 -10.67
CA HIS A 17 -13.26 5.25 -11.08
C HIS A 17 -13.00 4.68 -12.49
N TRP A 18 -13.72 3.63 -12.91
CA TRP A 18 -13.63 3.06 -14.26
C TRP A 18 -13.89 4.05 -15.41
N VAL A 19 -14.67 5.11 -15.20
CA VAL A 19 -14.90 6.14 -16.22
C VAL A 19 -13.89 7.30 -16.13
N GLY A 20 -12.98 7.27 -15.16
CA GLY A 20 -11.98 8.30 -14.95
C GLY A 20 -11.02 8.49 -16.13
N GLY A 21 -10.85 7.48 -16.99
CA GLY A 21 -10.06 7.60 -18.21
C GLY A 21 -10.60 8.63 -19.19
N TYR A 22 -11.89 9.00 -19.12
CA TYR A 22 -12.45 10.09 -19.94
C TYR A 22 -11.86 11.46 -19.60
N LEU A 23 -11.26 11.62 -18.42
CA LEU A 23 -10.58 12.86 -18.04
C LEU A 23 -9.38 13.15 -18.95
N ASP A 24 -8.71 12.11 -19.46
CA ASP A 24 -7.55 12.27 -20.36
C ASP A 24 -7.95 13.01 -21.65
N LEU A 25 -9.19 12.86 -22.12
CA LEU A 25 -9.72 13.52 -23.32
C LEU A 25 -9.82 15.04 -23.18
N VAL A 26 -9.85 15.56 -21.95
CA VAL A 26 -9.95 16.99 -21.64
C VAL A 26 -8.69 17.54 -20.97
N GLY A 27 -7.58 16.78 -21.04
CA GLY A 27 -6.29 17.19 -20.47
C GLY A 27 -6.23 17.14 -18.94
N ALA A 28 -7.17 16.43 -18.30
CA ALA A 28 -7.11 16.08 -16.89
C ALA A 28 -6.72 14.59 -16.75
N ASN A 29 -6.37 14.14 -15.56
CA ASN A 29 -6.00 12.73 -15.36
C ASN A 29 -6.53 12.21 -14.02
N ALA A 30 -7.19 11.04 -14.05
CA ALA A 30 -7.80 10.43 -12.87
C ALA A 30 -6.76 10.10 -11.79
N VAL A 31 -5.60 9.56 -12.16
CA VAL A 31 -4.51 9.24 -11.22
C VAL A 31 -4.01 10.49 -10.52
N GLY A 32 -3.93 11.62 -11.23
CA GLY A 32 -3.63 12.91 -10.64
C GLY A 32 -4.61 13.30 -9.53
N LEU A 33 -5.91 13.09 -9.73
CA LEU A 33 -6.94 13.37 -8.71
C LEU A 33 -6.82 12.42 -7.51
N PHE A 34 -6.64 11.12 -7.74
CA PHE A 34 -6.37 10.15 -6.66
C PHE A 34 -5.14 10.56 -5.85
N TYR A 35 -4.05 10.93 -6.52
CA TYR A 35 -2.82 11.37 -5.86
C TYR A 35 -3.04 12.63 -5.02
N LEU A 36 -3.75 13.63 -5.54
CA LEU A 36 -4.09 14.84 -4.79
C LEU A 36 -4.95 14.52 -3.57
N ALA A 37 -5.96 13.64 -3.71
CA ALA A 37 -6.80 13.22 -2.59
C ALA A 37 -5.97 12.51 -1.50
N MET A 38 -5.12 11.56 -1.90
CA MET A 38 -4.18 10.88 -1.00
C MET A 38 -3.26 11.86 -0.27
N ARG A 39 -2.63 12.78 -1.01
CA ARG A 39 -1.72 13.79 -0.44
C ARG A 39 -2.46 14.72 0.53
N ARG A 40 -3.70 15.12 0.22
CA ARG A 40 -4.51 15.96 1.13
C ARG A 40 -4.94 15.22 2.40
N GLY A 41 -5.26 13.93 2.31
CA GLY A 41 -5.47 13.09 3.49
C GLY A 41 -4.23 13.03 4.37
N LEU A 42 -3.06 12.90 3.75
CA LEU A 42 -1.78 12.94 4.46
C LEU A 42 -1.50 14.32 5.08
N ASP A 43 -1.77 15.44 4.38
CA ASP A 43 -1.64 16.80 4.93
C ASP A 43 -2.47 16.95 6.20
N TYR A 44 -3.74 16.54 6.16
CA TYR A 44 -4.64 16.61 7.31
C TYR A 44 -4.11 15.81 8.52
N LEU A 45 -3.66 14.57 8.29
CA LEU A 45 -3.09 13.74 9.36
C LEU A 45 -1.77 14.32 9.88
N TYR A 46 -0.90 14.80 8.99
CA TYR A 46 0.39 15.37 9.34
C TYR A 46 0.25 16.59 10.25
N ASP A 47 -0.78 17.41 10.02
CA ASP A 47 -1.05 18.62 10.82
C ASP A 47 -1.90 18.36 12.08
N HIS A 48 -2.40 17.14 12.27
CA HIS A 48 -3.18 16.81 13.45
C HIS A 48 -2.30 16.83 14.72
N PRO A 49 -2.71 17.50 15.82
CA PRO A 49 -1.87 17.69 17.02
C PRO A 49 -1.50 16.38 17.74
N ASN A 50 -2.23 15.30 17.47
CA ASN A 50 -2.01 13.99 18.08
C ASN A 50 -1.16 13.05 17.21
N VAL A 51 -0.67 13.52 16.06
CA VAL A 51 0.16 12.71 15.15
C VAL A 51 1.63 12.99 15.41
N ASP A 52 2.37 11.91 15.64
CA ASP A 52 3.83 11.97 15.61
C ASP A 52 4.30 11.98 14.15
N ARG A 53 4.69 13.16 13.69
CA ARG A 53 5.21 13.39 12.33
C ARG A 53 6.46 12.58 12.00
N SER A 54 7.17 12.07 13.02
CA SER A 54 8.33 11.21 12.86
C SER A 54 7.97 9.72 12.71
N ARG A 55 6.69 9.34 12.77
CA ARG A 55 6.24 7.94 12.72
C ARG A 55 5.00 7.76 11.85
N ILE A 56 5.08 8.18 10.60
CA ILE A 56 3.98 8.05 9.63
C ILE A 56 4.18 6.80 8.78
N GLY A 57 3.22 5.88 8.87
CA GLY A 57 3.18 4.65 8.09
C GLY A 57 1.94 4.57 7.22
N MET A 58 2.03 3.85 6.10
CA MET A 58 0.91 3.64 5.19
C MET A 58 0.78 2.17 4.82
N THR A 59 -0.45 1.66 4.78
CA THR A 59 -0.79 0.30 4.39
C THR A 59 -2.18 0.26 3.76
N GLY A 60 -2.41 -0.69 2.87
CA GLY A 60 -3.70 -0.89 2.22
C GLY A 60 -3.69 -2.15 1.34
N LEU A 61 -4.87 -2.72 1.14
CA LEU A 61 -5.10 -3.90 0.28
C LEU A 61 -5.58 -3.47 -1.11
N SER A 62 -5.13 -4.17 -2.16
CA SER A 62 -5.63 -3.97 -3.54
C SER A 62 -5.39 -2.54 -4.02
N GLY A 63 -6.42 -1.80 -4.43
CA GLY A 63 -6.31 -0.37 -4.72
C GLY A 63 -5.65 0.43 -3.58
N GLY A 64 -5.90 0.06 -2.31
CA GLY A 64 -5.19 0.65 -1.17
C GLY A 64 -3.70 0.30 -1.12
N GLY A 65 -3.29 -0.84 -1.67
CA GLY A 65 -1.90 -1.24 -1.85
C GLY A 65 -1.22 -0.44 -2.95
N TRP A 66 -1.90 -0.21 -4.07
CA TRP A 66 -1.46 0.75 -5.10
C TRP A 66 -1.30 2.16 -4.51
N GLN A 67 -2.32 2.67 -3.82
CA GLN A 67 -2.27 3.96 -3.14
C GLN A 67 -1.09 4.04 -2.17
N THR A 68 -0.84 2.96 -1.43
CA THR A 68 0.29 2.86 -0.49
C THR A 68 1.62 3.04 -1.19
N ILE A 69 1.89 2.31 -2.28
CA ILE A 69 3.18 2.41 -2.96
C ILE A 69 3.32 3.74 -3.70
N THR A 70 2.26 4.22 -4.35
CA THR A 70 2.25 5.47 -5.11
C THR A 70 2.49 6.68 -4.22
N LEU A 71 1.75 6.83 -3.11
CA LEU A 71 1.97 7.97 -2.21
C LEU A 71 3.30 7.85 -1.47
N SER A 72 3.63 6.66 -0.93
CA SER A 72 4.84 6.52 -0.11
C SER A 72 6.14 6.64 -0.90
N SER A 73 6.12 6.35 -2.21
CA SER A 73 7.27 6.55 -3.08
C SER A 73 7.49 8.04 -3.37
N LEU A 74 6.42 8.79 -3.64
CA LEU A 74 6.45 10.20 -4.05
C LEU A 74 6.37 11.24 -2.91
N ASP A 75 6.02 10.82 -1.69
CA ASP A 75 5.94 11.71 -0.52
C ASP A 75 6.80 11.15 0.63
N GLU A 76 7.87 11.88 0.96
CA GLU A 76 8.87 11.46 1.95
C GLU A 76 8.36 11.49 3.39
N ARG A 77 7.21 12.11 3.65
CA ARG A 77 6.60 12.07 4.99
C ARG A 77 6.19 10.66 5.39
N VAL A 78 5.88 9.79 4.43
CA VAL A 78 5.59 8.37 4.71
C VAL A 78 6.91 7.62 4.93
N GLN A 79 7.20 7.29 6.19
CA GLN A 79 8.46 6.66 6.57
C GLN A 79 8.46 5.15 6.37
N VAL A 80 7.34 4.47 6.67
CA VAL A 80 7.20 3.01 6.57
C VAL A 80 6.02 2.66 5.68
N ALA A 81 6.24 1.82 4.66
CA ALA A 81 5.20 1.41 3.72
C ALA A 81 4.93 -0.10 3.79
N VAL A 82 3.66 -0.49 3.80
CA VAL A 82 3.23 -1.90 3.75
C VAL A 82 2.11 -2.08 2.72
N PRO A 83 2.40 -2.01 1.42
CA PRO A 83 1.39 -2.30 0.41
C PRO A 83 1.04 -3.80 0.42
N VAL A 84 -0.26 -4.11 0.30
CA VAL A 84 -0.78 -5.48 0.33
C VAL A 84 -1.51 -5.78 -0.99
N ALA A 85 -1.00 -6.74 -1.76
CA ALA A 85 -1.59 -7.26 -3.00
C ALA A 85 -2.27 -6.19 -3.87
N GLY A 86 -1.50 -5.19 -4.31
CA GLY A 86 -2.08 -3.98 -4.90
C GLY A 86 -1.40 -3.43 -6.14
N TYR A 87 -0.31 -4.03 -6.61
CA TYR A 87 0.33 -3.63 -7.86
C TYR A 87 1.19 -4.77 -8.40
N ALA A 88 1.51 -4.73 -9.69
CA ALA A 88 2.46 -5.65 -10.32
C ALA A 88 3.40 -4.89 -11.25
N SER A 89 4.39 -5.57 -11.81
CA SER A 89 5.15 -5.02 -12.93
C SER A 89 4.33 -5.08 -14.22
N LEU A 90 4.66 -4.25 -15.20
CA LEU A 90 4.09 -4.36 -16.55
C LEU A 90 4.27 -5.77 -17.12
N VAL A 91 5.41 -6.41 -16.88
CA VAL A 91 5.68 -7.78 -17.35
C VAL A 91 4.70 -8.78 -16.73
N SER A 92 4.44 -8.67 -15.42
CA SER A 92 3.47 -9.51 -14.71
C SER A 92 2.06 -9.34 -15.29
N GLU A 93 1.67 -8.11 -15.64
CA GLU A 93 0.35 -7.81 -16.22
C GLU A 93 0.22 -8.33 -17.66
N ILE A 94 1.28 -8.23 -18.47
CA ILE A 94 1.30 -8.79 -19.83
C ILE A 94 1.23 -10.32 -19.81
N GLU A 95 1.95 -10.97 -18.90
CA GLU A 95 1.93 -12.44 -18.73
C GLU A 95 0.55 -12.94 -18.29
N ARG A 96 -0.23 -12.11 -17.60
CA ARG A 96 -1.59 -12.43 -17.16
C ARG A 96 -2.53 -11.23 -17.29
N PRO A 97 -3.06 -10.96 -18.49
CA PRO A 97 -3.91 -9.78 -18.74
C PRO A 97 -5.22 -9.75 -17.93
N SER A 98 -5.63 -10.87 -17.33
CA SER A 98 -6.75 -10.87 -16.38
C SER A 98 -6.44 -10.12 -15.08
N ASP A 99 -5.17 -9.91 -14.79
CA ASP A 99 -4.67 -9.24 -13.60
C ASP A 99 -4.36 -7.75 -13.89
N THR A 100 -4.58 -7.29 -15.13
CA THR A 100 -4.56 -5.86 -15.51
C THR A 100 -5.53 -5.12 -14.60
N GLY A 101 -4.97 -4.26 -13.75
CA GLY A 101 -5.69 -3.60 -12.67
C GLY A 101 -6.65 -2.52 -13.15
N ASP A 102 -7.17 -1.78 -12.17
CA ASP A 102 -8.03 -0.64 -12.41
C ASP A 102 -7.29 0.48 -13.14
N ILE A 103 -8.04 1.42 -13.75
CA ILE A 103 -7.44 2.47 -14.60
C ILE A 103 -6.36 3.29 -13.87
N GLU A 104 -6.46 3.44 -12.55
CA GLU A 104 -5.51 4.21 -11.77
C GLU A 104 -4.16 3.50 -11.59
N GLN A 105 -4.13 2.18 -11.77
CA GLN A 105 -2.95 1.33 -11.64
C GLN A 105 -2.14 1.27 -12.95
N ILE A 106 -2.73 1.78 -14.04
CA ILE A 106 -2.14 1.80 -15.38
C ILE A 106 -2.30 3.21 -15.98
N PRO A 107 -1.64 4.23 -15.40
CA PRO A 107 -1.75 5.59 -15.91
C PRO A 107 -1.24 5.68 -17.35
N THR A 108 -1.89 6.49 -18.16
CA THR A 108 -1.43 6.86 -19.50
C THR A 108 0.03 7.31 -19.45
N ASP A 109 0.84 6.80 -20.38
CA ASP A 109 2.28 7.05 -20.52
C ASP A 109 3.20 6.55 -19.40
N PHE A 110 2.68 6.11 -18.25
CA PHE A 110 3.52 5.63 -17.14
C PHE A 110 4.43 4.47 -17.55
N PHE A 111 3.87 3.51 -18.28
CA PHE A 111 4.58 2.33 -18.74
C PHE A 111 5.41 2.51 -20.02
N ILE A 112 5.55 3.74 -20.53
CA ILE A 112 6.46 4.03 -21.65
C ILE A 112 7.91 3.93 -21.18
N ASP A 113 8.22 4.59 -20.05
CA ASP A 113 9.59 4.69 -19.52
C ASP A 113 9.71 4.17 -18.07
N LEU A 114 8.60 3.99 -17.36
CA LEU A 114 8.57 3.61 -15.95
C LEU A 114 7.73 2.34 -15.73
N ASP A 115 7.73 1.86 -14.49
CA ASP A 115 7.01 0.68 -14.04
C ASP A 115 6.79 0.80 -12.53
N ASN A 116 5.85 0.07 -11.95
CA ASN A 116 5.62 0.05 -10.51
C ASN A 116 6.86 -0.44 -9.74
N SER A 117 7.74 -1.24 -10.36
CA SER A 117 9.04 -1.60 -9.78
C SER A 117 9.90 -0.36 -9.48
N HIS A 118 9.81 0.70 -10.29
CA HIS A 118 10.52 1.96 -10.06
C HIS A 118 9.97 2.70 -8.84
N LEU A 119 8.64 2.74 -8.65
CA LEU A 119 8.03 3.32 -7.44
C LEU A 119 8.51 2.58 -6.18
N THR A 120 8.64 1.26 -6.24
CA THR A 120 9.22 0.47 -5.16
C THR A 120 10.71 0.71 -4.96
N ALA A 121 11.48 0.90 -6.04
CA ALA A 121 12.91 1.18 -5.94
C ALA A 121 13.22 2.54 -5.30
N ILE A 122 12.48 3.60 -5.65
CA ILE A 122 12.68 4.95 -5.08
C ILE A 122 12.26 5.07 -3.61
N ARG A 123 11.73 3.99 -3.02
CA ARG A 123 11.56 3.90 -1.57
C ARG A 123 12.90 3.73 -0.86
N ALA A 124 13.91 3.12 -1.48
CA ALA A 124 15.18 2.85 -0.81
C ALA A 124 15.82 4.16 -0.25
N PRO A 125 16.33 4.17 0.99
CA PRO A 125 16.39 3.07 1.97
C PRO A 125 15.19 2.96 2.94
N ARG A 126 14.11 3.71 2.71
CA ARG A 126 12.97 3.81 3.63
C ARG A 126 12.26 2.45 3.78
N PRO A 127 11.98 1.98 5.02
CA PRO A 127 11.42 0.65 5.26
C PRO A 127 10.15 0.36 4.47
N THR A 128 10.13 -0.79 3.81
CA THR A 128 9.02 -1.23 2.94
C THR A 128 8.84 -2.74 3.04
N LEU A 129 7.63 -3.19 3.42
CA LEU A 129 7.25 -4.61 3.46
C LEU A 129 6.20 -4.87 2.37
N LEU A 130 6.52 -5.76 1.44
CA LEU A 130 5.61 -6.19 0.40
C LEU A 130 4.85 -7.43 0.86
N ILE A 131 3.52 -7.36 0.88
CA ILE A 131 2.67 -8.49 1.25
C ILE A 131 1.85 -8.92 0.03
N TYR A 132 1.95 -10.19 -0.37
CA TYR A 132 1.15 -10.77 -1.44
C TYR A 132 0.53 -12.10 -1.03
N ASN A 133 -0.57 -12.50 -1.68
CA ASN A 133 -1.25 -13.76 -1.41
C ASN A 133 -0.86 -14.80 -2.46
N ALA A 134 -0.58 -16.03 -2.04
CA ALA A 134 -0.05 -17.09 -2.90
C ALA A 134 -1.03 -17.47 -4.02
N GLU A 135 -2.30 -17.64 -3.67
CA GLU A 135 -3.40 -18.06 -4.54
C GLU A 135 -4.42 -16.94 -4.68
N ASP A 136 -3.91 -15.72 -4.88
CA ASP A 136 -4.77 -14.57 -5.08
C ASP A 136 -5.73 -14.84 -6.27
N ASN A 137 -7.02 -14.85 -5.95
CA ASN A 137 -8.10 -15.20 -6.85
C ASN A 137 -8.72 -13.97 -7.52
N CYS A 138 -8.24 -12.77 -7.16
CA CYS A 138 -8.59 -11.52 -7.80
C CYS A 138 -7.50 -11.14 -8.82
N CYS A 139 -6.29 -10.85 -8.32
CA CYS A 139 -5.15 -10.33 -9.09
C CYS A 139 -3.86 -10.45 -8.24
N PHE A 140 -2.67 -10.25 -8.82
CA PHE A 140 -1.41 -10.17 -8.06
C PHE A 140 -0.96 -11.44 -7.33
N ARG A 141 -1.09 -12.61 -7.97
CA ARG A 141 -0.55 -13.85 -7.38
C ARG A 141 0.93 -13.68 -7.06
N ALA A 142 1.30 -14.00 -5.81
CA ALA A 142 2.64 -13.78 -5.28
C ALA A 142 3.77 -14.24 -6.21
N LEU A 143 3.64 -15.43 -6.79
CA LEU A 143 4.64 -16.02 -7.69
C LEU A 143 4.84 -15.24 -9.00
N LEU A 144 3.82 -14.55 -9.50
CA LEU A 144 3.89 -13.76 -10.74
C LEU A 144 4.46 -12.36 -10.48
N VAL A 145 4.31 -11.84 -9.26
CA VAL A 145 4.74 -10.48 -8.90
C VAL A 145 6.16 -10.47 -8.36
N LYS A 146 6.52 -11.46 -7.53
CA LYS A 146 7.78 -11.47 -6.77
C LYS A 146 9.04 -11.29 -7.65
N PRO A 147 9.19 -11.96 -8.80
CA PRO A 147 10.41 -11.84 -9.61
C PRO A 147 10.65 -10.41 -10.13
N TYR A 148 9.59 -9.68 -10.46
CA TYR A 148 9.66 -8.40 -11.15
C TYR A 148 9.51 -7.18 -10.23
N ILE A 149 8.96 -7.37 -9.03
CA ILE A 149 8.85 -6.31 -8.02
C ILE A 149 9.86 -6.50 -6.90
N PHE A 150 9.88 -7.65 -6.23
CA PHE A 150 10.73 -7.82 -5.05
C PHE A 150 12.17 -8.15 -5.44
N ASP A 151 12.37 -9.19 -6.26
CA ASP A 151 13.70 -9.69 -6.58
C ASP A 151 14.51 -8.67 -7.40
N GLN A 152 13.86 -7.93 -8.31
CA GLN A 152 14.50 -6.84 -9.07
C GLN A 152 14.83 -5.60 -8.23
N VAL A 153 14.06 -5.31 -7.17
CA VAL A 153 14.25 -4.09 -6.37
C VAL A 153 15.21 -4.30 -5.18
N GLN A 154 15.34 -5.53 -4.68
CA GLN A 154 16.23 -5.86 -3.56
C GLN A 154 17.69 -5.35 -3.71
N PRO A 155 18.31 -5.36 -4.92
CA PRO A 155 19.64 -4.78 -5.11
C PRO A 155 19.72 -3.28 -4.78
N PHE A 156 18.67 -2.50 -5.06
CA PHE A 156 18.66 -1.05 -4.77
C PHE A 156 18.73 -0.77 -3.28
N PHE A 157 17.98 -1.50 -2.45
CA PHE A 157 18.10 -1.39 -0.99
C PHE A 157 19.49 -1.81 -0.48
N SER A 158 20.11 -2.78 -1.16
CA SER A 158 21.47 -3.24 -0.84
C SER A 158 22.54 -2.17 -1.14
N LEU A 159 22.35 -1.34 -2.18
CA LEU A 159 23.24 -0.20 -2.47
C LEU A 159 23.29 0.82 -1.32
N TYR A 160 22.21 0.96 -0.56
CA TYR A 160 22.14 1.80 0.64
C TYR A 160 22.50 1.07 1.94
N GLY A 161 23.02 -0.17 1.86
CA GLY A 161 23.31 -0.99 3.05
C GLY A 161 22.07 -1.30 3.91
N SER A 162 20.88 -1.24 3.31
CA SER A 162 19.58 -1.28 4.01
C SER A 162 18.71 -2.46 3.58
N SER A 163 19.32 -3.59 3.20
CA SER A 163 18.61 -4.78 2.72
C SER A 163 17.57 -5.30 3.72
N ASP A 164 17.83 -5.20 5.03
CA ASP A 164 16.90 -5.65 6.09
C ASP A 164 15.63 -4.80 6.22
N SER A 165 15.60 -3.64 5.57
CA SER A 165 14.48 -2.70 5.53
C SER A 165 13.54 -2.95 4.35
N PHE A 166 13.88 -3.88 3.45
CA PHE A 166 13.00 -4.32 2.36
C PHE A 166 12.65 -5.79 2.52
N GLN A 167 11.37 -6.07 2.75
CA GLN A 167 10.92 -7.41 3.12
C GLN A 167 9.76 -7.88 2.23
N TRP A 168 9.64 -9.20 2.12
CA TRP A 168 8.56 -9.88 1.42
C TRP A 168 7.82 -10.80 2.39
N HIS A 169 6.50 -10.79 2.32
CA HIS A 169 5.66 -11.79 2.96
C HIS A 169 4.68 -12.38 1.94
N GLU A 170 4.55 -13.70 1.98
CA GLU A 170 3.61 -14.44 1.16
C GLU A 170 2.57 -15.14 2.05
N ASN A 171 1.31 -14.71 1.94
CA ASN A 171 0.21 -15.36 2.63
C ASN A 171 -0.20 -16.64 1.90
N ARG A 172 -0.23 -17.75 2.64
CA ARG A 172 -0.67 -19.07 2.13
C ARG A 172 -1.93 -19.60 2.80
N ASP A 173 -2.38 -18.96 3.88
CA ASP A 173 -3.61 -19.31 4.60
C ASP A 173 -4.38 -18.02 4.96
N PRO A 174 -5.54 -17.76 4.33
CA PRO A 174 -6.19 -18.58 3.31
C PRO A 174 -5.50 -18.54 1.94
N GLY A 175 -4.53 -17.63 1.74
CA GLY A 175 -3.80 -17.48 0.47
C GLY A 175 -4.60 -16.83 -0.67
N SER A 176 -5.91 -16.61 -0.49
CA SER A 176 -6.78 -15.85 -1.40
C SER A 176 -6.62 -14.34 -1.23
N HIS A 177 -7.33 -13.53 -2.03
CA HIS A 177 -7.23 -12.07 -1.95
C HIS A 177 -7.66 -11.53 -0.57
N ASN A 178 -6.70 -11.13 0.28
CA ASN A 178 -7.04 -10.78 1.66
C ASN A 178 -6.02 -9.90 2.40
N TYR A 179 -6.50 -9.22 3.45
CA TYR A 179 -5.67 -8.60 4.50
C TYR A 179 -6.09 -9.09 5.89
N GLN A 180 -6.14 -10.42 6.06
CA GLN A 180 -6.57 -11.09 7.27
C GLN A 180 -5.46 -11.17 8.33
N LEU A 181 -5.66 -12.00 9.35
CA LEU A 181 -4.85 -12.03 10.55
C LEU A 181 -3.35 -12.18 10.26
N ASP A 182 -2.97 -13.13 9.41
CA ASP A 182 -1.55 -13.36 9.08
C ASP A 182 -0.91 -12.09 8.49
N ASN A 183 -1.48 -11.57 7.39
CA ASN A 183 -1.01 -10.34 6.75
C ASN A 183 -0.95 -9.15 7.72
N ARG A 184 -1.99 -8.95 8.56
CA ARG A 184 -1.99 -7.87 9.56
C ARG A 184 -0.89 -8.05 10.60
N LEU A 185 -0.66 -9.27 11.07
CA LEU A 185 0.41 -9.53 12.03
C LEU A 185 1.79 -9.20 11.45
N GLN A 186 2.03 -9.46 10.16
CA GLN A 186 3.28 -9.07 9.51
C GLN A 186 3.42 -7.56 9.45
N ALA A 187 2.38 -6.86 8.99
CA ALA A 187 2.37 -5.40 8.94
C ALA A 187 2.61 -4.78 10.31
N TYR A 188 1.91 -5.26 11.35
CA TYR A 188 2.08 -4.74 12.71
C TYR A 188 3.48 -4.99 13.26
N ARG A 189 4.07 -6.17 13.04
CA ARG A 189 5.46 -6.45 13.44
C ARG A 189 6.44 -5.52 12.74
N PHE A 190 6.20 -5.26 11.46
CA PHE A 190 7.03 -4.35 10.67
C PHE A 190 6.97 -2.92 11.18
N PHE A 191 5.77 -2.39 11.44
CA PHE A 191 5.59 -1.07 12.06
C PHE A 191 6.22 -1.01 13.45
N VAL A 192 5.99 -2.00 14.30
CA VAL A 192 6.60 -2.06 15.65
C VAL A 192 8.12 -2.00 15.57
N LYS A 193 8.73 -2.78 14.66
CA LYS A 193 10.18 -2.78 14.44
C LYS A 193 10.68 -1.41 14.00
N HIS A 194 10.12 -0.85 12.93
CA HIS A 194 10.68 0.33 12.27
C HIS A 194 10.30 1.66 12.94
N PHE A 195 9.20 1.69 13.71
CA PHE A 195 8.86 2.83 14.57
C PHE A 195 9.32 2.68 16.03
N HIS A 196 10.06 1.61 16.35
CA HIS A 196 10.58 1.35 17.68
C HIS A 196 9.48 1.41 18.77
N LEU A 197 8.31 0.85 18.46
CA LEU A 197 7.17 0.89 19.37
C LEU A 197 7.40 -0.04 20.58
N PRO A 198 6.85 0.28 21.77
CA PRO A 198 7.04 -0.53 22.97
C PRO A 198 6.63 -1.99 22.77
N GLN A 199 7.40 -2.93 23.37
CA GLN A 199 7.13 -4.38 23.26
C GLN A 199 5.77 -4.80 23.84
N SER A 200 5.18 -4.01 24.74
CA SER A 200 3.80 -4.20 25.23
C SER A 200 2.80 -4.27 24.08
N THR A 201 3.02 -3.50 23.01
CA THR A 201 2.22 -3.49 21.77
C THR A 201 2.14 -4.90 21.15
N THR A 202 3.23 -5.66 21.17
CA THR A 202 3.29 -7.04 20.63
C THR A 202 2.40 -8.01 21.41
N LYS A 203 2.15 -7.76 22.71
CA LYS A 203 1.28 -8.60 23.55
C LYS A 203 -0.19 -8.43 23.18
N TYR A 204 -0.62 -7.22 22.82
CA TYR A 204 -1.99 -6.93 22.35
C TYR A 204 -2.30 -7.56 20.99
N LEU A 205 -1.30 -7.67 20.10
CA LEU A 205 -1.46 -8.34 18.80
C LEU A 205 -1.78 -9.84 18.92
N ARG A 206 -1.31 -10.50 19.99
CA ARG A 206 -1.68 -11.90 20.29
C ARG A 206 -3.14 -12.04 20.78
N MET A 207 -3.73 -10.98 21.34
CA MET A 207 -5.08 -10.99 21.93
C MET A 207 -6.19 -10.69 20.91
N GLN A 208 -5.92 -9.97 19.83
CA GLN A 208 -6.93 -9.60 18.80
C GLN A 208 -7.35 -10.73 17.83
N LYS A 209 -7.08 -12.00 18.17
CA LYS A 209 -7.52 -13.17 17.38
C LYS A 209 -9.06 -13.27 17.18
N SER A 210 -9.87 -12.50 17.91
CA SER A 210 -11.32 -12.74 18.00
C SER A 210 -12.25 -11.74 17.31
N ARG A 211 -11.84 -10.50 16.95
CA ARG A 211 -12.73 -9.52 16.27
C ARG A 211 -11.93 -8.45 15.53
N VAL A 212 -11.95 -8.42 14.19
CA VAL A 212 -11.57 -7.22 13.42
C VAL A 212 -12.36 -7.17 12.11
N THR A 213 -13.24 -6.17 11.98
CA THR A 213 -13.78 -5.66 10.71
C THR A 213 -12.85 -4.58 10.15
N THR A 214 -12.75 -4.52 8.83
CA THR A 214 -11.91 -3.61 8.03
C THR A 214 -12.32 -2.15 8.21
N ASN A 215 -11.35 -1.29 8.59
CA ASN A 215 -11.19 0.15 8.30
C ASN A 215 -10.45 0.83 9.45
N TRP A 216 -9.10 0.89 9.45
CA TRP A 216 -8.39 1.75 10.42
C TRP A 216 -7.07 2.33 9.89
N TRP A 217 -6.99 3.65 9.97
CA TRP A 217 -5.77 4.47 9.99
C TRP A 217 -5.32 4.62 11.45
N TRP A 218 -4.03 4.42 11.75
CA TRP A 218 -3.50 4.54 13.12
C TRP A 218 -2.81 5.90 13.33
N ALA A 219 -3.34 6.70 14.25
CA ALA A 219 -2.61 7.75 14.96
C ALA A 219 -2.41 7.26 16.41
N CYS A 220 -1.16 7.04 16.83
CA CYS A 220 -0.87 6.56 18.18
C CYS A 220 -0.66 7.75 19.12
N GLN A 221 -1.57 7.94 20.08
CA GLN A 221 -1.37 8.81 21.23
C GLN A 221 -1.08 7.94 22.46
N GLU A 222 0.09 8.12 23.08
CA GLU A 222 0.27 7.87 24.51
C GLU A 222 0.48 9.23 25.17
N THR A 223 -0.60 9.85 25.66
CA THR A 223 -0.49 10.87 26.70
C THR A 223 -0.22 10.17 28.02
N THR A 224 1.00 10.33 28.51
CA THR A 224 1.39 10.04 29.89
C THR A 224 0.58 10.92 30.84
N SER A 225 -0.36 10.33 31.57
CA SER A 225 -0.83 10.86 32.84
C SER A 225 -1.59 9.79 33.63
N LEU A 226 -0.91 9.12 34.55
CA LEU A 226 -1.53 8.61 35.79
C LEU A 226 -0.47 8.65 36.89
N LEU A 227 -0.65 9.62 37.80
CA LEU A 227 -0.46 9.41 39.23
C LEU A 227 -1.34 8.25 39.71
#